data_AF-I3DUX0-F1
#
_entry.id   AF-I3DUX0-F1
#
_cell.length_a   1.000
_cell.length_b   1.000
_cell.length_c   1.000
_cell.angle_alpha   90.00
_cell.angle_beta   90.00
_cell.angle_gamma   90.00
#
_symmetry.space_group_name_H-M   'P 1'
#
loop_
_entity.id
_entity.type
_entity.pdbx_description
1 polymer ?
#
loop_
_entity_poly.entity_id
_entity_poly.type
_entity_poly.pdbx_seq_one_letter_code
_entity_poly.pdbx_strand_id
1 'polypeptide(L)'
;MPERERTLFFGNLSNDDQQIYGLQSLSLPEIDRLEKGEYAAIVASPYLLPIVFQIQPRSIIALLDPVPDDEDENLWQKFSGLLAAQAQLIGSHCEEIYLEQCLCHENVMLLQNENKEYETMWPEVLLALDRGESLVPWKRRQWESRVAYYKDLHEQIGDDEKVCYWLSLYLYFLERSIAKEYLSISFEQMILKNDRDCLSTHYRFFSAIEAKAGNLDLATRNYAITAIADEEKLNVKSLYDLLEQGRTDLVQAEIFKLNKDYQSAIRVLKSSSDPDASRFLLPNYLHTYRWEEALNLLENMELAVTEQYFVDGIRGILHRIRGRRHEAIHLLLRASIHDWKVLSNIAEIDQWEQAMEKVIRRVSDAE
;
A
#
# COMPACT_ATOMS: atom_id res chain seq x y z
N MET A 1 -11.76 -8.17 -20.48
CA MET A 1 -10.48 -8.60 -21.09
C MET A 1 -10.64 -8.52 -22.60
N PRO A 2 -9.64 -8.03 -23.36
CA PRO A 2 -9.79 -7.85 -24.80
C PRO A 2 -10.13 -9.17 -25.48
N GLU A 3 -10.98 -9.08 -26.51
CA GLU A 3 -11.35 -10.19 -27.36
C GLU A 3 -10.07 -10.82 -27.96
N ARG A 4 -9.77 -12.07 -27.56
CA ARG A 4 -8.71 -12.99 -28.06
C ARG A 4 -7.37 -13.06 -27.34
N GLU A 5 -7.30 -12.79 -26.04
CA GLU A 5 -6.10 -13.17 -25.25
C GLU A 5 -6.38 -14.36 -24.33
N ARG A 6 -5.47 -15.34 -24.35
CA ARG A 6 -5.55 -16.59 -23.59
C ARG A 6 -5.53 -16.26 -22.09
N THR A 7 -6.66 -16.40 -21.40
CA THR A 7 -6.73 -16.17 -19.95
C THR A 7 -6.39 -17.47 -19.23
N LEU A 8 -5.33 -17.42 -18.43
CA LEU A 8 -4.80 -18.56 -17.70
C LEU A 8 -5.17 -18.42 -16.22
N PHE A 9 -5.65 -19.50 -15.61
CA PHE A 9 -6.02 -19.53 -14.20
C PHE A 9 -5.18 -20.57 -13.48
N PHE A 10 -4.49 -20.15 -12.42
CA PHE A 10 -3.79 -21.08 -11.55
C PHE A 10 -4.78 -21.70 -10.55
N GLY A 11 -5.17 -22.95 -10.81
CA GLY A 11 -6.08 -23.69 -9.96
C GLY A 11 -7.11 -24.52 -10.70
N ASN A 12 -7.85 -25.32 -9.93
CA ASN A 12 -8.94 -26.11 -10.47
C ASN A 12 -10.12 -25.19 -10.80
N LEU A 13 -10.55 -25.23 -12.05
CA LEU A 13 -11.82 -24.66 -12.50
C LEU A 13 -12.68 -25.81 -12.99
N SER A 14 -13.97 -25.78 -12.64
CA SER A 14 -14.94 -26.70 -13.23
C SER A 14 -14.95 -26.54 -14.75
N ASN A 15 -15.28 -27.61 -15.48
CA ASN A 15 -15.38 -27.55 -16.94
C ASN A 15 -16.43 -26.50 -17.39
N ASP A 16 -17.46 -26.28 -16.56
CA ASP A 16 -18.49 -25.28 -16.81
C ASP A 16 -17.91 -23.86 -16.68
N ASP A 17 -17.10 -23.58 -15.66
CA ASP A 17 -16.45 -22.27 -15.49
C ASP A 17 -15.41 -22.00 -16.58
N GLN A 18 -14.66 -23.02 -17.01
CA GLN A 18 -13.72 -22.88 -18.12
C GLN A 18 -14.43 -22.49 -19.42
N GLN A 19 -15.62 -23.07 -19.68
CA GLN A 19 -16.42 -22.74 -20.87
C GLN A 19 -17.12 -21.38 -20.75
N ILE A 20 -17.68 -21.05 -19.59
CA ILE A 20 -18.40 -19.79 -19.36
C ILE A 20 -17.47 -18.59 -19.44
N TYR A 21 -16.29 -18.68 -18.81
CA TYR A 21 -15.37 -17.57 -18.68
C TYR A 21 -14.19 -17.62 -19.68
N GLY A 22 -14.09 -18.69 -20.49
CA GLY A 22 -12.99 -18.87 -21.44
C GLY A 22 -11.62 -19.02 -20.77
N LEU A 23 -11.60 -19.59 -19.57
CA LEU A 23 -10.41 -19.74 -18.74
C LEU A 23 -9.74 -21.09 -18.99
N GLN A 24 -8.41 -21.11 -19.08
CA GLN A 24 -7.63 -22.33 -19.08
C GLN A 24 -6.96 -22.53 -17.72
N SER A 25 -7.27 -23.64 -17.05
CA SER A 25 -6.57 -24.06 -15.84
C SER A 25 -5.11 -24.41 -16.13
N LEU A 26 -4.22 -24.00 -15.23
CA LEU A 26 -2.80 -24.36 -15.22
C LEU A 26 -2.41 -25.00 -13.88
N SER A 27 -1.58 -26.03 -13.97
CA SER A 27 -0.85 -26.62 -12.86
C SER A 27 0.47 -25.87 -12.60
N LEU A 28 1.07 -26.06 -11.41
CA LEU A 28 2.37 -25.48 -11.07
C LEU A 28 3.48 -25.79 -12.10
N PRO A 29 3.65 -27.03 -12.61
CA PRO A 29 4.68 -27.31 -13.61
C PRO A 29 4.44 -26.66 -14.97
N GLU A 30 3.20 -26.26 -15.29
CA GLU A 30 2.87 -25.55 -16.52
C GLU A 30 3.15 -24.05 -16.40
N ILE A 31 3.02 -23.50 -15.19
CA ILE A 31 3.41 -22.12 -14.89
C ILE A 31 4.90 -21.89 -15.18
N ASP A 32 5.76 -22.85 -14.80
CA ASP A 32 7.21 -22.78 -15.05
C ASP A 32 7.58 -22.76 -16.55
N ARG A 33 6.64 -23.12 -17.43
CA ARG A 33 6.82 -23.14 -18.89
C ARG A 33 6.32 -21.88 -19.58
N LEU A 34 5.70 -20.96 -18.86
CA LEU A 34 5.21 -19.71 -19.42
C LEU A 34 6.38 -18.85 -19.89
N GLU A 35 6.20 -18.18 -21.03
CA GLU A 35 7.18 -17.25 -21.56
C GLU A 35 7.24 -15.98 -20.69
N LYS A 36 8.47 -15.64 -20.30
CA LYS A 36 8.74 -14.53 -19.38
C LYS A 36 8.42 -13.20 -20.05
N GLY A 37 7.77 -12.30 -19.32
CA GLY A 37 7.41 -10.97 -19.80
C GLY A 37 6.27 -10.93 -20.82
N GLU A 38 5.62 -12.05 -21.13
CA GLU A 38 4.47 -12.06 -22.06
C GLU A 38 3.13 -11.84 -21.34
N TYR A 39 3.03 -12.22 -20.07
CA TYR A 39 1.77 -12.24 -19.33
C TYR A 39 1.67 -11.10 -18.31
N ALA A 40 0.45 -10.67 -18.03
CA ALA A 40 0.14 -9.93 -16.80
C ALA A 40 -0.38 -10.92 -15.74
N ALA A 41 0.12 -10.82 -14.51
CA ALA A 41 -0.32 -11.65 -13.39
C ALA A 41 -1.32 -10.89 -12.53
N ILE A 42 -2.52 -11.44 -12.34
CA ILE A 42 -3.50 -10.96 -11.36
C ILE A 42 -3.38 -11.87 -10.13
N VAL A 43 -3.04 -11.28 -8.99
CA VAL A 43 -2.64 -12.01 -7.79
C VAL A 43 -3.60 -11.67 -6.66
N ALA A 44 -4.42 -12.63 -6.27
CA ALA A 44 -5.41 -12.48 -5.18
C ALA A 44 -4.93 -13.01 -3.82
N SER A 45 -3.86 -13.82 -3.80
CA SER A 45 -3.24 -14.26 -2.55
C SER A 45 -1.82 -13.72 -2.46
N PRO A 46 -1.48 -12.96 -1.40
CA PRO A 46 -0.15 -12.40 -1.23
C PRO A 46 0.92 -13.48 -1.03
N TYR A 47 0.54 -14.68 -0.58
CA TYR A 47 1.47 -15.78 -0.37
C TYR A 47 2.03 -16.36 -1.68
N LEU A 48 1.38 -16.13 -2.83
CA LEU A 48 1.80 -16.62 -4.14
C LEU A 48 2.90 -15.75 -4.79
N LEU A 49 3.30 -14.65 -4.16
CA LEU A 49 4.30 -13.73 -4.71
C LEU A 49 5.60 -14.42 -5.19
N PRO A 50 6.17 -15.44 -4.50
CA PRO A 50 7.35 -16.15 -4.99
C PRO A 50 7.13 -16.86 -6.34
N ILE A 51 5.96 -17.46 -6.55
CA ILE A 51 5.58 -18.09 -7.83
C ILE A 51 5.44 -17.03 -8.91
N VAL A 52 4.81 -15.89 -8.59
CA VAL A 52 4.67 -14.76 -9.53
C VAL A 52 6.05 -14.26 -9.98
N PHE A 53 7.01 -14.18 -9.07
CA PHE A 53 8.40 -13.80 -9.41
C PHE A 53 9.13 -14.82 -10.27
N GLN A 54 8.78 -16.11 -10.20
CA GLN A 54 9.36 -17.13 -11.08
C GLN A 54 8.90 -16.96 -12.53
N ILE A 55 7.61 -16.61 -12.72
CA ILE A 55 7.01 -16.33 -14.03
C ILE A 55 7.62 -15.10 -14.67
N GLN A 56 8.01 -14.10 -13.88
CA GLN A 56 8.48 -12.79 -14.34
C GLN A 56 7.49 -12.16 -15.33
N PRO A 57 6.23 -11.90 -14.90
CA PRO A 57 5.23 -11.29 -15.75
C PRO A 57 5.65 -9.87 -16.16
N ARG A 58 5.06 -9.39 -17.25
CA ARG A 58 5.20 -7.99 -17.69
C ARG A 58 4.69 -7.01 -16.63
N SER A 59 3.57 -7.37 -15.99
CA SER A 59 2.92 -6.58 -14.96
C SER A 59 2.33 -7.51 -13.89
N ILE A 60 2.35 -7.05 -12.65
CA ILE A 60 1.72 -7.63 -11.46
C ILE A 60 0.57 -6.71 -11.05
N ILE A 61 -0.62 -7.27 -10.95
CA ILE A 61 -1.83 -6.62 -10.46
C ILE A 61 -2.21 -7.31 -9.16
N ALA A 62 -2.23 -6.57 -8.06
CA ALA A 62 -2.62 -7.09 -6.76
C ALA A 62 -4.13 -6.92 -6.57
N LEU A 63 -4.82 -7.98 -6.16
CA LEU A 63 -6.17 -7.91 -5.61
C LEU A 63 -6.04 -8.10 -4.10
N LEU A 64 -6.34 -7.05 -3.34
CA LEU A 64 -6.23 -7.05 -1.89
C LEU A 64 -7.62 -7.14 -1.27
N ASP A 65 -7.78 -8.14 -0.43
CA ASP A 65 -9.02 -8.41 0.31
C ASP A 65 -8.76 -8.38 1.83
N PRO A 66 -9.83 -8.26 2.64
CA PRO A 66 -9.73 -8.43 4.08
C PRO A 66 -9.05 -9.75 4.45
N VAL A 67 -8.40 -9.75 5.62
CA VAL A 67 -7.75 -10.94 6.17
C VAL A 67 -8.78 -12.08 6.24
N PRO A 68 -8.50 -13.26 5.64
CA PRO A 68 -9.38 -14.41 5.81
C PRO A 68 -9.42 -14.87 7.28
N ASP A 69 -10.57 -15.36 7.74
CA ASP A 69 -10.79 -15.75 9.15
C ASP A 69 -9.78 -16.78 9.70
N ASP A 70 -9.14 -17.54 8.82
CA ASP A 70 -8.24 -18.65 9.14
C ASP A 70 -6.75 -18.33 8.93
N GLU A 71 -6.42 -17.05 8.72
CA GLU A 71 -5.06 -16.55 8.50
C GLU A 71 -4.56 -15.67 9.66
N ASP A 72 -3.25 -15.61 9.85
CA ASP A 72 -2.64 -14.70 10.82
C ASP A 72 -2.65 -13.27 10.26
N GLU A 73 -3.27 -12.34 10.99
CA GLU A 73 -3.45 -10.95 10.57
C GLU A 73 -2.11 -10.24 10.28
N ASN A 74 -1.11 -10.40 11.15
CA ASN A 74 0.18 -9.73 10.99
C ASN A 74 0.92 -10.25 9.75
N LEU A 75 0.88 -11.56 9.55
CA LEU A 75 1.48 -12.22 8.41
C LEU A 75 0.78 -11.79 7.10
N TRP A 76 -0.55 -11.83 7.08
CA TRP A 76 -1.36 -11.42 5.93
C TRP A 76 -1.10 -9.97 5.54
N GLN A 77 -1.13 -9.05 6.52
CA GLN A 77 -0.89 -7.62 6.28
C GLN A 77 0.53 -7.38 5.74
N LYS A 78 1.54 -8.05 6.30
CA LYS A 78 2.93 -7.94 5.84
C LYS A 78 3.08 -8.41 4.39
N PHE A 79 2.53 -9.56 4.05
CA PHE A 79 2.64 -10.08 2.68
C PHE A 79 1.75 -9.34 1.69
N SER A 80 0.60 -8.84 2.12
CA SER A 80 -0.24 -7.94 1.32
C SER A 80 0.51 -6.65 0.99
N GLY A 81 1.19 -6.06 1.97
CA GLY A 81 2.06 -4.90 1.76
C GLY A 81 3.23 -5.20 0.82
N LEU A 82 3.85 -6.39 0.94
CA LEU A 82 4.88 -6.84 0.00
C LEU A 82 4.35 -7.01 -1.42
N LEU A 83 3.18 -7.63 -1.60
CA LEU A 83 2.54 -7.76 -2.90
C LEU A 83 2.19 -6.38 -3.48
N ALA A 84 1.59 -5.50 -2.68
CA ALA A 84 1.22 -4.14 -3.06
C ALA A 84 2.44 -3.31 -3.52
N ALA A 85 3.57 -3.45 -2.83
CA ALA A 85 4.82 -2.76 -3.18
C ALA A 85 5.41 -3.22 -4.53
N GLN A 86 5.10 -4.43 -4.98
CA GLN A 86 5.58 -5.01 -6.24
C GLN A 86 4.58 -4.85 -7.40
N ALA A 87 3.34 -4.49 -7.09
CA ALA A 87 2.28 -4.36 -8.08
C ALA A 87 2.33 -3.01 -8.81
N GLN A 88 2.06 -3.03 -10.11
CA GLN A 88 1.86 -1.81 -10.91
C GLN A 88 0.45 -1.25 -10.76
N LEU A 89 -0.50 -2.08 -10.30
CA LEU A 89 -1.88 -1.73 -10.03
C LEU A 89 -2.41 -2.56 -8.85
N ILE A 90 -3.10 -1.89 -7.93
CA ILE A 90 -3.77 -2.50 -6.78
C ILE A 90 -5.27 -2.32 -6.93
N GLY A 91 -6.02 -3.41 -6.78
CA GLY A 91 -7.47 -3.43 -6.73
C GLY A 91 -7.96 -3.92 -5.37
N SER A 92 -9.06 -3.37 -4.87
CA SER A 92 -9.74 -3.88 -3.67
C SER A 92 -11.25 -3.71 -3.81
N HIS A 93 -12.04 -4.69 -3.36
CA HIS A 93 -13.48 -4.55 -3.21
C HIS A 93 -13.88 -3.85 -1.89
N CYS A 94 -12.97 -3.85 -0.92
CA CYS A 94 -13.14 -3.18 0.37
C CYS A 94 -12.66 -1.73 0.29
N GLU A 95 -13.56 -0.78 0.60
CA GLU A 95 -13.26 0.65 0.52
C GLU A 95 -12.27 1.11 1.60
N GLU A 96 -12.26 0.47 2.76
CA GLU A 96 -11.30 0.75 3.84
C GLU A 96 -9.87 0.43 3.38
N ILE A 97 -9.66 -0.79 2.89
CA ILE A 97 -8.38 -1.21 2.29
C ILE A 97 -8.02 -0.28 1.12
N TYR A 98 -8.97 0.05 0.25
CA TYR A 98 -8.72 0.96 -0.87
C TYR A 98 -8.18 2.33 -0.41
N LEU A 99 -8.83 2.95 0.58
CA LEU A 99 -8.44 4.26 1.11
C LEU A 99 -7.05 4.21 1.78
N GLU A 100 -6.78 3.16 2.56
CA GLU A 100 -5.45 2.94 3.17
C GLU A 100 -4.37 2.77 2.10
N GLN A 101 -4.65 1.99 1.05
CA GLN A 101 -3.70 1.78 -0.04
C GLN A 101 -3.50 3.06 -0.86
N CYS A 102 -4.51 3.92 -1.04
CA CYS A 102 -4.33 5.23 -1.67
C CYS A 102 -3.33 6.12 -0.92
N LEU A 103 -3.21 5.99 0.40
CA LEU A 103 -2.22 6.72 1.20
C LEU A 103 -0.80 6.13 1.08
N CYS A 104 -0.65 4.89 0.61
CA CYS A 104 0.63 4.18 0.56
C CYS A 104 1.18 4.02 -0.88
N HIS A 105 0.28 3.89 -1.86
CA HIS A 105 0.59 3.50 -3.22
C HIS A 105 -0.08 4.42 -4.23
N GLU A 106 0.52 4.50 -5.41
CA GLU A 106 0.05 5.43 -6.44
C GLU A 106 -1.13 4.88 -7.22
N ASN A 107 -1.06 3.65 -7.70
CA ASN A 107 -2.03 3.08 -8.63
C ASN A 107 -2.98 2.14 -7.91
N VAL A 108 -4.02 2.70 -7.30
CA VAL A 108 -5.01 1.96 -6.52
C VAL A 108 -6.41 2.24 -7.08
N MET A 109 -7.21 1.20 -7.28
CA MET A 109 -8.56 1.27 -7.82
C MET A 109 -9.54 0.51 -6.92
N LEU A 110 -10.72 1.09 -6.71
CA LEU A 110 -11.83 0.43 -6.03
C LEU A 110 -12.60 -0.44 -7.04
N LEU A 111 -12.88 -1.68 -6.67
CA LEU A 111 -13.51 -2.70 -7.53
C LEU A 111 -14.99 -2.96 -7.17
N GLN A 112 -15.69 -2.01 -6.55
CA GLN A 112 -17.07 -2.23 -6.11
C GLN A 112 -18.02 -2.49 -7.29
N ASN A 113 -18.72 -3.63 -7.26
CA ASN A 113 -19.65 -4.07 -8.31
C ASN A 113 -21.02 -3.35 -8.27
N GLU A 114 -21.31 -2.57 -7.24
CA GLU A 114 -22.61 -1.90 -7.10
C GLU A 114 -22.77 -0.71 -8.05
N ASN A 115 -21.67 -0.16 -8.57
CA ASN A 115 -21.67 0.92 -9.53
C ASN A 115 -21.28 0.39 -10.92
N LYS A 116 -22.24 0.40 -11.86
CA LYS A 116 -22.02 0.03 -13.27
C LYS A 116 -20.87 0.81 -13.93
N GLU A 117 -20.55 2.00 -13.45
CA GLU A 117 -19.40 2.77 -13.92
C GLU A 117 -18.07 2.07 -13.59
N TYR A 118 -17.97 1.36 -12.46
CA TYR A 118 -16.74 0.66 -12.06
C TYR A 118 -16.57 -0.66 -12.81
N GLU A 119 -17.67 -1.35 -13.12
CA GLU A 119 -17.66 -2.57 -13.95
C GLU A 119 -17.07 -2.29 -15.34
N THR A 120 -17.36 -1.13 -15.93
CA THR A 120 -16.80 -0.74 -17.24
C THR A 120 -15.41 -0.11 -17.13
N MET A 121 -15.11 0.57 -16.02
CA MET A 121 -13.82 1.22 -15.80
C MET A 121 -12.66 0.23 -15.63
N TRP A 122 -12.88 -0.89 -14.94
CA TRP A 122 -11.79 -1.83 -14.65
C TRP A 122 -11.11 -2.41 -15.91
N PRO A 123 -11.84 -2.92 -16.91
CA PRO A 123 -11.24 -3.33 -18.19
C PRO A 123 -10.46 -2.20 -18.89
N GLU A 124 -10.96 -0.96 -18.86
CA GLU A 124 -10.29 0.19 -19.48
C GLU A 124 -8.99 0.55 -18.77
N VAL A 125 -8.97 0.48 -17.43
CA VAL A 125 -7.77 0.69 -16.62
C VAL A 125 -6.71 -0.38 -16.90
N LEU A 126 -7.11 -1.64 -17.05
CA LEU A 126 -6.19 -2.72 -17.41
C LEU A 126 -5.59 -2.51 -18.79
N LEU A 127 -6.37 -2.05 -19.77
CA LEU A 127 -5.87 -1.69 -21.10
C LEU A 127 -4.93 -0.49 -21.05
N ALA A 128 -5.23 0.51 -20.23
CA ALA A 128 -4.35 1.67 -20.02
C ALA A 128 -3.02 1.25 -19.39
N LEU A 129 -3.05 0.37 -18.37
CA LEU A 129 -1.86 -0.21 -17.76
C LEU A 129 -1.02 -0.97 -18.79
N ASP A 130 -1.66 -1.78 -19.63
CA ASP A 130 -1.00 -2.57 -20.66
C ASP A 130 -0.27 -1.70 -21.70
N ARG A 131 -0.88 -0.55 -22.05
CA ARG A 131 -0.31 0.44 -22.96
C ARG A 131 0.74 1.34 -22.30
N GLY A 132 0.98 1.20 -21.00
CA GLY A 132 1.87 2.08 -20.24
C GLY A 132 1.33 3.52 -20.09
N GLU A 133 0.01 3.69 -20.19
CA GLU A 133 -0.64 4.99 -20.02
C GLU A 133 -0.74 5.37 -18.53
N SER A 134 -0.82 6.67 -18.25
CA SER A 134 -1.00 7.16 -16.88
C SER A 134 -2.36 6.77 -16.33
N LEU A 135 -2.39 6.21 -15.11
CA LEU A 135 -3.63 5.84 -14.42
C LEU A 135 -4.24 6.99 -13.60
N VAL A 136 -3.61 8.16 -13.57
CA VAL A 136 -4.08 9.34 -12.81
C VAL A 136 -5.50 9.79 -13.21
N PRO A 137 -5.87 9.89 -14.51
CA PRO A 137 -7.21 10.31 -14.91
C PRO A 137 -8.30 9.36 -14.40
N TRP A 138 -8.04 8.06 -14.41
CA TRP A 138 -8.98 7.03 -13.95
C TRP A 138 -9.24 7.13 -12.44
N LYS A 139 -8.17 7.24 -11.64
CA LYS A 139 -8.29 7.46 -10.19
C LYS A 139 -9.06 8.73 -9.88
N ARG A 140 -8.74 9.83 -10.55
CA ARG A 140 -9.41 11.12 -10.35
C ARG A 140 -10.91 11.01 -10.67
N ARG A 141 -11.26 10.35 -11.78
CA ARG A 141 -12.66 10.09 -12.14
C ARG A 141 -13.37 9.26 -11.06
N GLN A 142 -12.74 8.21 -10.55
CA GLN A 142 -13.30 7.39 -9.47
C GLN A 142 -13.50 8.22 -8.19
N TRP A 143 -12.52 9.02 -7.79
CA TRP A 143 -12.64 9.91 -6.63
C TRP A 143 -13.76 10.94 -6.78
N GLU A 144 -13.93 11.55 -7.95
CA GLU A 144 -15.05 12.47 -8.21
C GLU A 144 -16.40 11.77 -8.10
N SER A 145 -16.51 10.56 -8.64
CA SER A 145 -17.70 9.70 -8.55
C SER A 145 -18.03 9.36 -7.07
N ARG A 146 -17.01 9.01 -6.26
CA ARG A 146 -17.19 8.76 -4.81
C ARG A 146 -17.56 10.03 -4.04
N VAL A 147 -16.99 11.19 -4.37
CA VAL A 147 -17.40 12.47 -3.77
C VAL A 147 -18.87 12.75 -4.04
N ALA A 148 -19.35 12.54 -5.27
CA ALA A 148 -20.77 12.72 -5.59
C ALA A 148 -21.64 11.77 -4.75
N TYR A 149 -21.28 10.49 -4.71
CA TYR A 149 -21.98 9.48 -3.91
C TYR A 149 -22.08 9.86 -2.42
N TYR A 150 -20.97 10.22 -1.78
CA TYR A 150 -21.00 10.55 -0.35
C TYR A 150 -21.67 11.88 -0.04
N LYS A 151 -21.65 12.84 -0.98
CA LYS A 151 -22.45 14.06 -0.85
C LYS A 151 -23.93 13.76 -0.86
N ASP A 152 -24.40 12.96 -1.83
CA ASP A 152 -25.81 12.56 -1.91
C ASP A 152 -26.22 11.76 -0.66
N LEU A 153 -25.34 10.89 -0.16
CA LEU A 153 -25.60 10.13 1.07
C LEU A 153 -25.67 11.05 2.29
N HIS A 154 -24.73 11.99 2.44
CA HIS A 154 -24.76 12.99 3.50
C HIS A 154 -26.04 13.84 3.48
N GLU A 155 -26.54 14.21 2.30
CA GLU A 155 -27.83 14.92 2.18
C GLU A 155 -29.03 14.08 2.66
N GLN A 156 -28.96 12.74 2.54
CA GLN A 156 -30.04 11.83 2.91
C GLN A 156 -30.02 11.44 4.39
N ILE A 157 -28.86 11.11 4.94
CA ILE A 157 -28.72 10.58 6.31
C ILE A 157 -28.12 11.58 7.30
N GLY A 158 -27.67 12.75 6.83
CA GLY A 158 -27.13 13.83 7.65
C GLY A 158 -25.67 13.64 8.03
N ASP A 159 -25.31 14.18 9.20
CA ASP A 159 -23.96 14.18 9.77
C ASP A 159 -23.57 12.79 10.30
N ASP A 160 -23.58 11.76 9.45
CA ASP A 160 -22.99 10.47 9.82
C ASP A 160 -21.45 10.56 9.79
N GLU A 161 -20.84 10.04 10.85
CA GLU A 161 -19.40 10.12 11.09
C GLU A 161 -18.58 9.48 9.96
N LYS A 162 -18.93 8.26 9.53
CA LYS A 162 -18.19 7.51 8.52
C LYS A 162 -18.37 8.11 7.15
N VAL A 163 -19.59 8.55 6.82
CA VAL A 163 -19.91 9.26 5.57
C VAL A 163 -19.07 10.53 5.44
N CYS A 164 -19.07 11.38 6.48
CA CYS A 164 -18.30 12.62 6.47
C CYS A 164 -16.79 12.36 6.46
N TYR A 165 -16.31 11.34 7.17
CA TYR A 165 -14.89 10.96 7.18
C TYR A 165 -14.43 10.53 5.79
N TRP A 166 -15.12 9.59 5.15
CA TRP A 166 -14.77 9.10 3.82
C TRP A 166 -14.89 10.19 2.75
N LEU A 167 -15.93 11.02 2.81
CA LEU A 167 -16.04 12.21 1.95
C LEU A 167 -14.82 13.13 2.10
N SER A 168 -14.37 13.37 3.33
CA SER A 168 -13.18 14.19 3.60
C SER A 168 -11.90 13.61 2.99
N LEU A 169 -11.73 12.27 3.02
CA LEU A 169 -10.58 11.59 2.42
C LEU A 169 -10.58 11.71 0.89
N TYR A 170 -11.72 11.50 0.23
CA TYR A 170 -11.80 11.69 -1.22
C TYR A 170 -11.55 13.14 -1.64
N LEU A 171 -12.09 14.10 -0.89
CA LEU A 171 -11.81 15.52 -1.10
C LEU A 171 -10.34 15.87 -0.86
N TYR A 172 -9.69 15.22 0.12
CA TYR A 172 -8.26 15.33 0.40
C TYR A 172 -7.40 14.80 -0.76
N PHE A 173 -7.76 13.65 -1.35
CA PHE A 173 -7.08 13.12 -2.54
C PHE A 173 -7.25 14.03 -3.76
N LEU A 174 -8.41 14.67 -3.89
CA LEU A 174 -8.70 15.67 -4.93
C LEU A 174 -8.13 17.07 -4.64
N GLU A 175 -7.46 17.25 -3.50
CA GLU A 175 -6.84 18.52 -3.07
C GLU A 175 -7.86 19.67 -2.92
N ARG A 176 -9.05 19.35 -2.43
CA ARG A 176 -10.13 20.31 -2.22
C ARG A 176 -10.14 20.82 -0.78
N SER A 177 -10.14 22.14 -0.60
CA SER A 177 -10.14 22.79 0.72
C SER A 177 -11.32 22.38 1.61
N ILE A 178 -12.48 22.08 1.01
CA ILE A 178 -13.69 21.65 1.71
C ILE A 178 -13.54 20.29 2.43
N ALA A 179 -12.46 19.53 2.18
CA ALA A 179 -12.14 18.33 2.95
C ALA A 179 -12.12 18.59 4.47
N LYS A 180 -11.61 19.77 4.87
CA LYS A 180 -11.51 20.16 6.28
C LYS A 180 -12.88 20.29 6.94
N GLU A 181 -13.88 20.80 6.23
CA GLU A 181 -15.23 21.01 6.75
C GLU A 181 -15.88 19.68 7.11
N TYR A 182 -15.86 18.71 6.18
CA TYR A 182 -16.42 17.37 6.43
C TYR A 182 -15.65 16.58 7.50
N LEU A 183 -14.32 16.73 7.57
CA LEU A 183 -13.55 16.13 8.66
C LEU A 183 -13.96 16.71 10.02
N SER A 184 -14.31 18.00 10.07
CA SER A 184 -14.77 18.66 11.30
C SER A 184 -16.11 18.11 11.75
N ILE A 185 -17.06 17.94 10.83
CA ILE A 185 -18.36 17.30 11.11
C ILE A 185 -18.15 15.87 11.64
N SER A 186 -17.34 15.07 10.94
CA SER A 186 -17.04 13.70 11.36
C SER A 186 -16.40 13.64 12.77
N PHE A 187 -15.44 14.51 13.05
CA PHE A 187 -14.81 14.62 14.36
C PHE A 187 -15.81 15.01 15.47
N GLU A 188 -16.70 15.97 15.21
CA GLU A 188 -17.74 16.36 16.17
C GLU A 188 -18.67 15.18 16.50
N GLN A 189 -19.03 14.36 15.51
CA GLN A 189 -19.84 13.17 15.71
C GLN A 189 -19.13 12.10 16.55
N MET A 190 -17.82 11.91 16.35
CA MET A 190 -17.03 11.02 17.21
C MET A 190 -17.00 11.49 18.67
N ILE A 191 -16.85 12.80 18.90
CA ILE A 191 -16.91 13.38 20.25
C ILE A 191 -18.28 13.13 20.89
N LEU A 192 -19.37 13.36 20.13
CA LEU A 192 -20.74 13.13 20.62
C LEU A 192 -20.99 11.66 20.98
N LYS A 193 -20.39 10.73 20.23
CA LYS A 193 -20.40 9.28 20.51
C LYS A 193 -19.47 8.88 21.66
N ASN A 194 -18.72 9.82 22.23
CA ASN A 194 -17.74 9.62 23.31
C ASN A 194 -16.64 8.61 22.94
N ASP A 195 -16.25 8.60 21.66
CA ASP A 195 -15.12 7.80 21.19
C ASP A 195 -13.80 8.45 21.65
N ARG A 196 -12.98 7.66 22.35
CA ARG A 196 -11.74 8.13 22.98
C ARG A 196 -10.59 8.26 21.99
N ASP A 197 -10.67 7.61 20.84
CA ASP A 197 -9.58 7.54 19.87
C ASP A 197 -9.68 8.63 18.79
N CYS A 198 -10.77 9.40 18.80
CA CYS A 198 -11.07 10.46 17.82
C CYS A 198 -9.95 11.52 17.66
N LEU A 199 -9.18 11.79 18.71
CA LEU A 199 -8.03 12.69 18.64
C LEU A 199 -6.91 12.11 17.78
N SER A 200 -6.62 10.83 17.94
CA SER A 200 -5.53 10.15 17.23
C SER A 200 -5.89 9.75 15.80
N THR A 201 -7.18 9.56 15.52
CA THR A 201 -7.69 9.14 14.19
C THR A 201 -8.13 10.32 13.34
N HIS A 202 -9.10 11.10 13.82
CA HIS A 202 -9.74 12.17 13.04
C HIS A 202 -9.02 13.50 13.19
N TYR A 203 -8.80 13.94 14.43
CA TYR A 203 -8.20 15.26 14.67
C TYR A 203 -6.78 15.34 14.11
N ARG A 204 -6.00 14.26 14.26
CA ARG A 204 -4.65 14.18 13.71
C ARG A 204 -4.63 14.44 12.20
N PHE A 205 -5.63 13.96 11.47
CA PHE A 205 -5.67 14.10 10.01
C PHE A 205 -5.84 15.56 9.53
N PHE A 206 -6.28 16.49 10.39
CA PHE A 206 -6.20 17.92 10.07
C PHE A 206 -4.78 18.38 9.78
N SER A 207 -3.78 17.78 10.42
CA SER A 207 -2.38 18.12 10.14
C SER A 207 -1.98 17.76 8.70
N ALA A 208 -2.43 16.62 8.16
CA ALA A 208 -2.19 16.25 6.77
C ALA A 208 -2.90 17.19 5.79
N ILE A 209 -4.14 17.59 6.06
CA ILE A 209 -4.89 18.55 5.22
C ILE A 209 -4.16 19.89 5.17
N GLU A 210 -3.75 20.43 6.32
CA GLU A 210 -3.03 21.70 6.39
C GLU A 210 -1.64 21.64 5.75
N ALA A 211 -0.92 20.52 5.93
CA ALA A 211 0.36 20.31 5.27
C ALA A 211 0.23 20.27 3.75
N LYS A 212 -0.85 19.65 3.23
CA LYS A 212 -1.13 19.62 1.79
C LYS A 212 -1.52 20.99 1.23
N ALA A 213 -2.15 21.84 2.05
CA ALA A 213 -2.43 23.23 1.72
C ALA A 213 -1.20 24.16 1.84
N GLY A 214 -0.05 23.66 2.33
CA GLY A 214 1.17 24.45 2.54
C GLY A 214 1.22 25.22 3.86
N ASN A 215 0.24 25.04 4.75
CA ASN A 215 0.14 25.72 6.05
C ASN A 215 0.94 24.98 7.13
N LEU A 216 2.26 24.86 6.98
CA LEU A 216 3.10 23.96 7.80
C LEU A 216 3.13 24.30 9.30
N ASP A 217 3.08 25.58 9.66
CA ASP A 217 2.96 26.01 11.06
C ASP A 217 1.68 25.49 11.72
N LEU A 218 0.56 25.61 11.02
CA LEU A 218 -0.74 25.15 11.51
C LEU A 218 -0.81 23.63 11.53
N ALA A 219 -0.27 22.97 10.50
CA ALA A 219 -0.17 21.52 10.43
C ALA A 219 0.61 20.95 11.63
N THR A 220 1.76 21.54 11.96
CA THR A 220 2.59 21.13 13.10
C THR A 220 1.87 21.35 14.43
N ARG A 221 1.17 22.48 14.61
CA ARG A 221 0.35 22.75 15.80
C ARG A 221 -0.79 21.74 15.95
N ASN A 222 -1.49 21.43 14.87
CA ASN A 222 -2.57 20.44 14.87
C ASN A 222 -2.06 19.06 15.27
N TYR A 223 -0.90 18.63 14.74
CA TYR A 223 -0.29 17.37 15.15
C TYR A 223 0.09 17.39 16.64
N ALA A 224 0.69 18.48 17.12
CA ALA A 224 1.14 18.63 18.50
C ALA A 224 0.03 18.51 19.55
N ILE A 225 -1.20 18.93 19.22
CA ILE A 225 -2.38 18.77 20.11
C ILE A 225 -2.67 17.29 20.39
N THR A 226 -2.38 16.41 19.43
CA THR A 226 -2.62 14.97 19.55
C THR A 226 -1.42 14.19 20.08
N ALA A 227 -0.27 14.84 20.29
CA ALA A 227 0.98 14.20 20.69
C ALA A 227 1.03 14.01 22.21
N ILE A 228 0.50 12.87 22.68
CA ILE A 228 0.37 12.56 24.11
C ILE A 228 1.57 11.72 24.57
N ALA A 229 1.98 10.74 23.76
CA ALA A 229 3.10 9.86 24.07
C ALA A 229 4.45 10.59 23.94
N ASP A 230 5.46 10.11 24.66
CA ASP A 230 6.78 10.74 24.67
C ASP A 230 7.45 10.69 23.29
N GLU A 231 7.25 9.60 22.54
CA GLU A 231 7.69 9.48 21.15
C GLU A 231 7.05 10.54 20.25
N GLU A 232 5.75 10.80 20.40
CA GLU A 232 5.03 11.80 19.61
C GLU A 232 5.50 13.22 19.96
N LYS A 233 5.82 13.49 21.23
CA LYS A 233 6.40 14.78 21.65
C LYS A 233 7.80 15.00 21.08
N LEU A 234 8.60 13.94 20.94
CA LEU A 234 9.90 14.00 20.26
C LEU A 234 9.71 14.33 18.77
N ASN A 235 8.71 13.73 18.11
CA ASN A 235 8.36 14.06 16.73
C ASN A 235 7.95 15.54 16.59
N VAL A 236 7.12 16.06 17.50
CA VAL A 236 6.75 17.48 17.53
C VAL A 236 7.96 18.39 17.65
N LYS A 237 8.90 18.06 18.55
CA LYS A 237 10.14 18.83 18.69
C LYS A 237 10.95 18.82 17.39
N SER A 238 11.10 17.66 16.77
CA SER A 238 11.80 17.54 15.49
C SER A 238 11.12 18.37 14.38
N LEU A 239 9.78 18.41 14.34
CA LEU A 239 9.04 19.22 13.37
C LEU A 239 9.31 20.73 13.58
N TYR A 240 9.31 21.20 14.82
CA TYR A 240 9.64 22.60 15.12
C TYR A 240 11.10 22.93 14.79
N ASP A 241 12.04 22.06 15.12
CA ASP A 241 13.46 22.25 14.79
C ASP A 241 13.66 22.35 13.26
N LEU A 242 12.95 21.53 12.47
CA LEU A 242 12.98 21.60 11.01
C LEU A 242 12.32 22.88 10.45
N LEU A 243 11.20 23.31 11.04
CA LEU A 243 10.53 24.57 10.68
C LEU A 243 11.42 25.78 10.94
N GLU A 244 12.09 25.85 12.09
CA GLU A 244 13.02 26.93 12.44
C GLU A 244 14.22 27.00 11.47
N GLN A 245 14.65 25.85 10.95
CA GLN A 245 15.69 25.75 9.92
C GLN A 245 15.18 26.07 8.50
N GLY A 246 13.88 26.32 8.31
CA GLY A 246 13.27 26.60 7.01
C GLY A 246 13.17 25.39 6.08
N ARG A 247 13.24 24.16 6.62
CA ARG A 247 13.29 22.91 5.85
C ARG A 247 11.87 22.41 5.54
N THR A 248 11.13 23.21 4.78
CA THR A 248 9.68 23.05 4.56
C THR A 248 9.30 21.70 3.97
N ASP A 249 10.05 21.20 3.00
CA ASP A 249 9.76 19.91 2.33
C ASP A 249 9.86 18.74 3.32
N LEU A 250 10.86 18.77 4.22
CA LEU A 250 11.04 17.73 5.23
C LEU A 250 9.93 17.77 6.28
N VAL A 251 9.54 18.97 6.72
CA VAL A 251 8.39 19.13 7.63
C VAL A 251 7.13 18.57 6.99
N GLN A 252 6.87 18.94 5.73
CA GLN A 252 5.69 18.47 5.00
C GLN A 252 5.68 16.95 4.88
N ALA A 253 6.80 16.35 4.49
CA ALA A 253 6.93 14.90 4.35
C ALA A 253 6.79 14.16 5.69
N GLU A 254 7.38 14.68 6.77
CA GLU A 254 7.22 14.09 8.09
C GLU A 254 5.79 14.14 8.59
N ILE A 255 5.07 15.25 8.38
CA ILE A 255 3.65 15.32 8.74
C ILE A 255 2.85 14.28 7.95
N PHE A 256 3.10 14.14 6.64
CA PHE A 256 2.46 13.09 5.85
C PHE A 256 2.77 11.68 6.38
N LYS A 257 4.04 11.37 6.67
CA LYS A 257 4.45 10.09 7.27
C LYS A 257 3.73 9.81 8.59
N LEU A 258 3.64 10.81 9.48
CA LEU A 258 2.97 10.69 10.78
C LEU A 258 1.45 10.48 10.66
N ASN A 259 0.86 10.84 9.52
CA ASN A 259 -0.53 10.56 9.15
C ASN A 259 -0.67 9.31 8.26
N LYS A 260 0.40 8.52 8.10
CA LYS A 260 0.47 7.35 7.23
C LYS A 260 0.23 7.64 5.74
N ASP A 261 0.27 8.90 5.30
CA ASP A 261 0.30 9.27 3.89
C ASP A 261 1.73 9.16 3.34
N TYR A 262 2.22 7.93 3.27
CA TYR A 262 3.56 7.65 2.76
C TYR A 262 3.68 8.02 1.28
N GLN A 263 2.60 7.96 0.51
CA GLN A 263 2.59 8.31 -0.91
C GLN A 263 2.94 9.80 -1.10
N SER A 264 2.27 10.69 -0.37
CA SER A 264 2.57 12.13 -0.42
C SER A 264 3.94 12.43 0.17
N ALA A 265 4.34 11.77 1.26
CA ALA A 265 5.67 11.93 1.85
C ALA A 265 6.79 11.58 0.83
N ILE A 266 6.69 10.41 0.18
CA ILE A 266 7.62 9.97 -0.86
C ILE A 266 7.65 10.96 -2.03
N ARG A 267 6.49 11.46 -2.47
CA ARG A 267 6.41 12.41 -3.57
C ARG A 267 7.17 13.70 -3.26
N VAL A 268 6.92 14.29 -2.09
CA VAL A 268 7.58 15.52 -1.64
C VAL A 268 9.10 15.31 -1.55
N LEU A 269 9.53 14.22 -0.90
CA LEU A 269 10.95 13.92 -0.70
C LEU A 269 11.69 13.63 -2.01
N LYS A 270 11.08 12.92 -2.97
CA LYS A 270 11.67 12.69 -4.30
C LYS A 270 11.88 13.98 -5.08
N SER A 271 11.02 14.98 -4.88
CA SER A 271 11.14 16.30 -5.53
C SER A 271 11.98 17.31 -4.74
N SER A 272 12.37 16.99 -3.51
CA SER A 272 13.06 17.93 -2.64
C SER A 272 14.52 18.13 -3.07
N SER A 273 15.00 19.36 -2.92
CA SER A 273 16.41 19.71 -3.10
C SER A 273 17.23 19.62 -1.80
N ASP A 274 16.58 19.28 -0.68
CA ASP A 274 17.22 19.18 0.62
C ASP A 274 18.22 18.00 0.65
N PRO A 275 19.48 18.20 1.10
CA PRO A 275 20.50 17.16 1.10
C PRO A 275 20.17 15.95 2.00
N ASP A 276 19.35 16.12 3.06
CA ASP A 276 18.94 15.00 3.90
C ASP A 276 17.64 14.33 3.41
N ALA A 277 17.01 14.78 2.31
CA ALA A 277 15.75 14.19 1.81
C ALA A 277 15.85 12.67 1.66
N SER A 278 17.01 12.16 1.23
CA SER A 278 17.29 10.73 1.12
C SER A 278 17.19 9.99 2.47
N ARG A 279 17.65 10.59 3.57
CA ARG A 279 17.55 9.98 4.91
C ARG A 279 16.10 9.88 5.39
N PHE A 280 15.28 10.89 5.06
CA PHE A 280 13.85 10.89 5.36
C PHE A 280 13.07 9.95 4.43
N LEU A 281 13.53 9.75 3.20
CA LEU A 281 12.88 8.88 2.23
C LEU A 281 12.98 7.41 2.60
N LEU A 282 14.10 6.99 3.20
CA LEU A 282 14.35 5.59 3.56
C LEU A 282 13.25 4.99 4.46
N PRO A 283 12.89 5.56 5.63
CA PRO A 283 11.79 5.05 6.45
C PRO A 283 10.48 4.90 5.69
N ASN A 284 10.14 5.82 4.78
CA ASN A 284 8.90 5.76 4.00
C ASN A 284 8.88 4.54 3.06
N TYR A 285 10.01 4.21 2.43
CA TYR A 285 10.13 2.98 1.63
C TYR A 285 10.03 1.72 2.48
N LEU A 286 10.65 1.69 3.66
CA LEU A 286 10.60 0.54 4.55
C LEU A 286 9.16 0.29 5.05
N HIS A 287 8.44 1.35 5.45
CA HIS A 287 7.05 1.25 5.91
C HIS A 287 6.07 0.82 4.82
N THR A 288 6.37 1.14 3.55
CA THR A 288 5.56 0.74 2.39
C THR A 288 6.12 -0.48 1.66
N TYR A 289 7.03 -1.23 2.29
CA TYR A 289 7.64 -2.45 1.77
C TYR A 289 8.34 -2.31 0.40
N ARG A 290 8.74 -1.09 0.02
CA ARG A 290 9.46 -0.78 -1.22
C ARG A 290 10.95 -1.05 -1.06
N TRP A 291 11.27 -2.29 -0.73
CA TRP A 291 12.62 -2.75 -0.36
C TRP A 291 13.66 -2.55 -1.47
N GLU A 292 13.26 -2.62 -2.73
CA GLU A 292 14.16 -2.38 -3.86
C GLU A 292 14.54 -0.90 -3.96
N GLU A 293 13.59 0.01 -3.80
CA GLU A 293 13.87 1.45 -3.75
C GLU A 293 14.71 1.80 -2.51
N ALA A 294 14.41 1.19 -1.36
CA ALA A 294 15.20 1.34 -0.13
C ALA A 294 16.65 0.84 -0.32
N LEU A 295 16.83 -0.33 -0.95
CA LEU A 295 18.15 -0.89 -1.22
C LEU A 295 18.96 0.00 -2.16
N ASN A 296 18.36 0.44 -3.26
CA ASN A 296 19.02 1.35 -4.20
C ASN A 296 19.42 2.66 -3.51
N LEU A 297 18.56 3.17 -2.63
CA LEU A 297 18.85 4.39 -1.86
C LEU A 297 20.04 4.19 -0.92
N LEU A 298 20.09 3.07 -0.20
CA LEU A 298 21.18 2.71 0.71
C LEU A 298 22.50 2.47 -0.01
N GLU A 299 22.48 1.82 -1.19
CA GLU A 299 23.69 1.58 -1.99
C GLU A 299 24.31 2.87 -2.54
N ASN A 300 23.50 3.91 -2.70
CA ASN A 300 23.97 5.24 -3.09
C ASN A 300 24.37 6.12 -1.90
N MET A 301 24.09 5.69 -0.67
CA MET A 301 24.55 6.37 0.54
C MET A 301 25.95 5.87 0.91
N GLU A 302 26.82 6.78 1.37
CA GLU A 302 28.08 6.40 2.02
C GLU A 302 27.78 5.82 3.41
N LEU A 303 27.46 4.53 3.46
CA LEU A 303 27.17 3.82 4.70
C LEU A 303 28.46 3.41 5.42
N ALA A 304 28.44 3.46 6.75
CA ALA A 304 29.51 2.89 7.54
C ALA A 304 29.52 1.36 7.38
N VAL A 305 30.69 0.72 7.50
CA VAL A 305 30.81 -0.75 7.48
C VAL A 305 29.91 -1.41 8.54
N THR A 306 29.70 -0.73 9.66
CA THR A 306 28.81 -1.16 10.75
C THR A 306 27.33 -1.12 10.38
N GLU A 307 26.92 -0.52 9.27
CA GLU A 307 25.54 -0.42 8.79
C GLU A 307 25.28 -1.39 7.62
N GLN A 308 26.33 -2.05 7.13
CA GLN A 308 26.23 -3.00 6.01
C GLN A 308 25.32 -4.20 6.32
N TYR A 309 25.16 -4.56 7.60
CA TYR A 309 24.24 -5.64 8.00
C TYR A 309 22.78 -5.32 7.65
N PHE A 310 22.40 -4.04 7.65
CA PHE A 310 21.04 -3.61 7.30
C PHE A 310 20.77 -3.84 5.81
N VAL A 311 21.75 -3.52 4.96
CA VAL A 311 21.74 -3.79 3.51
C VAL A 311 21.62 -5.31 3.24
N ASP A 312 22.43 -6.11 3.95
CA ASP A 312 22.38 -7.57 3.84
C ASP A 312 21.01 -8.13 4.28
N GLY A 313 20.41 -7.55 5.33
CA GLY A 313 19.05 -7.89 5.77
C GLY A 313 17.98 -7.64 4.70
N ILE A 314 18.00 -6.45 4.08
CA ILE A 314 17.06 -6.11 2.99
C ILE A 314 17.29 -7.01 1.77
N ARG A 315 18.54 -7.25 1.38
CA ARG A 315 18.85 -8.20 0.29
C ARG A 315 18.34 -9.61 0.61
N GLY A 316 18.50 -10.07 1.85
CA GLY A 316 17.96 -11.34 2.31
C GLY A 316 16.44 -11.45 2.11
N ILE A 317 15.70 -10.40 2.49
CA ILE A 317 14.24 -10.30 2.28
C ILE A 317 13.89 -10.32 0.78
N LEU A 318 14.61 -9.58 -0.06
CA LEU A 318 14.40 -9.60 -1.52
C LEU A 318 14.68 -10.96 -2.14
N HIS A 319 15.74 -11.64 -1.71
CA HIS A 319 16.02 -13.02 -2.13
C HIS A 319 14.89 -13.97 -1.73
N ARG A 320 14.34 -13.82 -0.51
CA ARG A 320 13.18 -14.60 -0.03
C ARG A 320 11.98 -14.41 -0.95
N ILE A 321 11.60 -13.15 -1.22
CA ILE A 321 10.45 -12.82 -2.08
C ILE A 321 10.60 -13.39 -3.49
N ARG A 322 11.83 -13.50 -3.99
CA ARG A 322 12.16 -14.06 -5.31
C ARG A 322 12.34 -15.59 -5.30
N GLY A 323 11.97 -16.28 -4.21
CA GLY A 323 12.06 -17.74 -4.08
C GLY A 323 13.50 -18.27 -3.92
N ARG A 324 14.49 -17.40 -3.64
CA ARG A 324 15.91 -17.77 -3.48
C ARG A 324 16.24 -18.05 -2.01
N ARG A 325 15.72 -19.17 -1.50
CA ARG A 325 15.77 -19.54 -0.07
C ARG A 325 17.18 -19.57 0.49
N HIS A 326 18.10 -20.26 -0.17
CA HIS A 326 19.46 -20.47 0.34
C HIS A 326 20.22 -19.15 0.47
N GLU A 327 20.12 -18.29 -0.55
CA GLU A 327 20.71 -16.97 -0.55
C GLU A 327 20.09 -16.05 0.51
N ALA A 328 18.76 -16.12 0.67
CA ALA A 328 18.05 -15.38 1.70
C ALA A 328 18.55 -15.75 3.10
N ILE A 329 18.59 -17.05 3.43
CA ILE A 329 19.05 -17.54 4.74
C ILE A 329 20.50 -17.15 4.99
N HIS A 330 21.39 -17.31 4.00
CA HIS A 330 22.79 -16.96 4.14
C HIS A 330 22.98 -15.47 4.47
N LEU A 331 22.29 -14.58 3.76
CA LEU A 331 22.37 -13.13 4.01
C LEU A 331 21.77 -12.73 5.35
N LEU A 332 20.63 -13.32 5.74
CA LEU A 332 19.99 -13.04 7.03
C LEU A 332 20.84 -13.54 8.21
N LEU A 333 21.50 -14.69 8.09
CA LEU A 333 22.45 -15.20 9.09
C LEU A 333 23.70 -14.32 9.20
N ARG A 334 24.18 -13.75 8.08
CA ARG A 334 25.29 -12.81 8.11
C ARG A 334 24.88 -11.51 8.82
N ALA A 335 23.69 -10.98 8.51
CA ALA A 335 23.16 -9.79 9.15
C ALA A 335 22.91 -9.99 10.65
N SER A 336 22.52 -11.20 11.07
CA SER A 336 22.22 -11.50 12.48
C SER A 336 23.42 -11.52 13.41
N ILE A 337 24.65 -11.55 12.87
CA ILE A 337 25.88 -11.35 13.64
C ILE A 337 25.87 -9.96 14.31
N HIS A 338 25.24 -8.98 13.68
CA HIS A 338 25.16 -7.59 14.17
C HIS A 338 23.80 -7.26 14.80
N ASP A 339 22.70 -7.81 14.27
CA ASP A 339 21.37 -7.63 14.83
C ASP A 339 20.61 -8.96 14.93
N TRP A 340 20.56 -9.51 16.14
CA TRP A 340 19.89 -10.78 16.41
C TRP A 340 18.39 -10.76 16.06
N LYS A 341 17.74 -9.59 16.00
CA LYS A 341 16.33 -9.50 15.60
C LYS A 341 16.11 -9.96 14.16
N VAL A 342 17.13 -9.89 13.31
CA VAL A 342 17.06 -10.38 11.92
C VAL A 342 16.74 -11.88 11.86
N LEU A 343 17.01 -12.65 12.92
CA LEU A 343 16.64 -14.06 13.00
C LEU A 343 15.13 -14.29 12.94
N SER A 344 14.30 -13.33 13.34
CA SER A 344 12.83 -13.45 13.19
C SER A 344 12.43 -13.55 11.72
N ASN A 345 13.15 -12.89 10.82
CA ASN A 345 12.90 -12.97 9.38
C ASN A 345 13.17 -14.38 8.81
N ILE A 346 14.03 -15.17 9.47
CA ILE A 346 14.26 -16.57 9.09
C ILE A 346 13.07 -17.44 9.51
N ALA A 347 12.54 -17.24 10.71
CA ALA A 347 11.34 -17.94 11.16
C ALA A 347 10.13 -17.62 10.25
N GLU A 348 10.02 -16.37 9.80
CA GLU A 348 8.99 -15.96 8.85
C GLU A 348 9.12 -16.63 7.46
N ILE A 349 10.32 -17.05 7.03
CA ILE A 349 10.47 -17.80 5.77
C ILE A 349 9.66 -19.09 5.85
N ASP A 350 9.78 -19.81 6.97
CA ASP A 350 9.06 -21.07 7.19
C ASP A 350 7.55 -20.85 7.28
N GLN A 351 7.10 -19.80 7.98
CA GLN A 351 5.69 -19.43 8.05
C GLN A 351 5.11 -19.11 6.68
N TRP A 352 5.86 -18.38 5.84
CA TRP A 352 5.42 -18.08 4.48
C TRP A 352 5.32 -19.34 3.62
N GLU A 353 6.33 -20.22 3.67
CA GLU A 353 6.30 -21.47 2.91
C GLU A 353 5.09 -22.34 3.31
N GLN A 354 4.80 -22.44 4.61
CA GLN A 354 3.62 -23.15 5.09
C GLN A 354 2.30 -22.52 4.60
N ALA A 355 2.19 -21.19 4.63
CA ALA A 355 1.02 -20.48 4.12
C ALA A 355 0.87 -20.64 2.59
N MET A 356 1.98 -20.60 1.84
CA MET A 356 2.00 -20.84 0.41
C MET A 356 1.57 -22.28 0.08
N GLU A 357 2.07 -23.27 0.80
CA GLU A 357 1.63 -24.67 0.65
C GLU A 357 0.14 -24.84 0.92
N LYS A 358 -0.39 -24.17 1.95
CA LYS A 358 -1.82 -24.19 2.28
C LYS A 358 -2.66 -23.63 1.13
N VAL A 359 -2.23 -22.52 0.51
CA VAL A 359 -2.89 -21.95 -0.68
C VAL A 359 -2.81 -22.91 -1.86
N ILE A 360 -1.64 -23.47 -2.15
CA ILE A 360 -1.45 -24.43 -3.26
C ILE A 360 -2.36 -25.66 -3.08
N ARG A 361 -2.46 -26.21 -1.86
CA ARG A 361 -3.34 -27.34 -1.55
C ARG A 361 -4.80 -26.98 -1.77
N ARG A 362 -5.29 -25.85 -1.26
CA ARG A 362 -6.67 -25.36 -1.51
C ARG A 362 -7.00 -25.25 -2.98
N VAL A 363 -6.06 -24.73 -3.75
CA VAL A 363 -6.17 -24.53 -5.19
C VAL A 363 -6.14 -25.86 -5.97
N SER A 364 -5.51 -26.90 -5.40
CA SER A 364 -5.41 -28.25 -5.97
C SER A 364 -6.52 -29.21 -5.52
N ASP A 365 -7.09 -28.99 -4.32
CA ASP A 365 -8.08 -29.87 -3.65
C ASP A 365 -9.53 -29.37 -3.81
N ALA A 366 -9.76 -28.24 -4.50
CA ALA A 366 -11.11 -27.80 -4.87
C ALA A 366 -11.69 -28.76 -5.94
N GLU A 367 -12.39 -29.80 -5.47
CA GLU A 367 -13.25 -30.73 -6.25
C GLU A 367 -14.73 -30.33 -6.21
#